data_AF-A0A846CAS8-F1
#
_entry.id   AF-A0A846CAS8-F1
#
_cell.length_a   1.000
_cell.length_b   1.000
_cell.length_c   1.000
_cell.angle_alpha   90.00
_cell.angle_beta   90.00
_cell.angle_gamma   90.00
#
_symmetry.space_group_name_H-M   'P 1'
#
loop_
_entity.id
_entity.type
_entity.pdbx_description
1 polymer ?
#
loop_
_entity_poly.entity_id
_entity_poly.type
_entity_poly.pdbx_seq_one_letter_code
_entity_poly.pdbx_strand_id
1 'polypeptide(L)'
;MKRRTQTTSQPSRFNYATLAILGGVFVLGIGIGIAFSSTANFTPQNVASREFIDRSVPNPELCVQFGASAMVMNMRVFLTLNPFNVYISQPGIEPGCVIRRNNWAILEQRKLVNNEQVRDCKNRMNTFGYTGNINDEPEIDCIYQNDSAQNLFLKNQLGPGFAPPENNDF
;
A
#
# COMPACT_ATOMS: atom_id res chain seq x y z
N MET A 1 -33.86 -67.02 -20.96
CA MET A 1 -34.00 -66.84 -19.49
C MET A 1 -33.01 -65.81 -19.00
N LYS A 2 -33.49 -64.71 -18.41
CA LYS A 2 -32.70 -63.55 -17.95
C LYS A 2 -32.52 -63.68 -16.43
N ARG A 3 -31.30 -63.92 -15.94
CA ARG A 3 -30.99 -63.84 -14.49
C ARG A 3 -30.74 -62.39 -14.14
N ARG A 4 -31.57 -61.86 -13.23
CA ARG A 4 -31.52 -60.51 -12.69
C ARG A 4 -31.09 -60.59 -11.21
N THR A 5 -30.60 -59.45 -10.71
CA THR A 5 -30.59 -59.00 -9.30
C THR A 5 -29.42 -59.54 -8.44
N GLN A 6 -28.74 -58.78 -7.57
CA GLN A 6 -29.08 -57.54 -6.84
C GLN A 6 -27.82 -56.68 -6.56
N THR A 7 -27.95 -55.35 -6.64
CA THR A 7 -27.03 -54.38 -6.03
C THR A 7 -27.58 -54.04 -4.65
N THR A 8 -26.83 -54.35 -3.59
CA THR A 8 -27.20 -54.04 -2.21
C THR A 8 -27.01 -52.54 -1.97
N SER A 9 -28.12 -51.78 -1.91
CA SER A 9 -28.12 -50.43 -1.33
C SER A 9 -28.38 -50.56 0.17
N GLN A 10 -27.39 -50.21 1.00
CA GLN A 10 -27.62 -50.03 2.42
C GLN A 10 -28.36 -48.70 2.64
N PRO A 11 -29.50 -48.68 3.36
CA PRO A 11 -30.11 -47.43 3.78
C PRO A 11 -29.32 -46.87 4.97
N SER A 12 -28.74 -45.68 4.81
CA SER A 12 -28.12 -44.96 5.92
C SER A 12 -29.21 -44.56 6.92
N ARG A 13 -29.14 -45.14 8.13
CA ARG A 13 -29.93 -44.68 9.27
C ARG A 13 -29.26 -43.43 9.82
N PHE A 14 -29.54 -42.28 9.23
CA PHE A 14 -29.14 -41.00 9.82
C PHE A 14 -29.86 -40.83 11.15
N ASN A 15 -29.13 -41.05 12.24
CA ASN A 15 -29.65 -40.87 13.59
C ASN A 15 -29.78 -39.35 13.82
N TYR A 16 -31.01 -38.88 14.07
CA TYR A 16 -31.29 -37.48 14.38
C TYR A 16 -30.45 -36.95 15.55
N ALA A 17 -30.08 -37.82 16.50
CA ALA A 17 -29.17 -37.46 17.59
C ALA A 17 -27.76 -37.10 17.08
N THR A 18 -27.24 -37.84 16.10
CA THR A 18 -25.93 -37.54 15.48
C THR A 18 -25.96 -36.23 14.70
N LEU A 19 -27.07 -35.96 13.99
CA LEU A 19 -27.24 -34.70 13.26
C LEU A 19 -27.33 -33.49 14.21
N ALA A 20 -28.03 -33.63 15.34
CA ALA A 20 -28.12 -32.61 16.36
C ALA A 20 -26.75 -32.32 17.02
N ILE A 21 -25.94 -33.35 17.28
CA ILE A 21 -24.58 -33.20 17.82
C ILE A 21 -23.69 -32.45 16.83
N LEU A 22 -23.73 -32.82 15.54
CA LEU A 22 -22.93 -32.15 14.51
C LEU A 22 -23.34 -30.68 14.34
N GLY A 23 -24.65 -30.38 14.36
CA GLY A 23 -25.14 -29.01 14.35
C GLY A 23 -24.70 -28.19 15.57
N GLY A 24 -24.73 -28.81 16.77
CA GLY A 24 -24.28 -28.17 18.01
C GLY A 24 -22.79 -27.83 17.98
N VAL A 25 -21.93 -28.77 17.56
CA VAL A 25 -20.48 -28.55 17.43
C VAL A 25 -20.18 -27.48 16.37
N PHE A 26 -20.95 -27.43 15.28
CA PHE A 26 -20.78 -26.41 14.24
C PHE A 26 -21.10 -25.01 14.74
N VAL A 27 -22.23 -24.82 15.44
CA VAL A 27 -22.61 -23.52 16.01
C VAL A 27 -21.60 -23.07 17.09
N LEU A 28 -21.13 -24.01 17.93
CA LEU A 28 -20.06 -23.74 18.90
C LEU A 28 -18.74 -23.35 18.19
N GLY A 29 -18.37 -24.05 17.13
CA GLY A 29 -17.19 -23.73 16.32
C GLY A 29 -17.24 -22.34 15.71
N ILE A 30 -18.40 -21.93 15.17
CA ILE A 30 -18.63 -20.57 14.67
C ILE A 30 -18.56 -19.55 15.80
N GLY A 31 -19.23 -19.80 16.94
CA GLY A 31 -19.24 -18.88 18.08
C GLY A 31 -17.83 -18.64 18.65
N ILE A 32 -17.05 -19.71 18.80
CA ILE A 32 -15.64 -19.64 19.24
C ILE A 32 -14.78 -18.95 18.16
N GLY A 33 -14.97 -19.30 16.88
CA GLY A 33 -14.24 -18.70 15.76
C GLY A 33 -14.47 -17.18 15.64
N ILE A 34 -15.70 -16.72 15.84
CA ILE A 34 -16.04 -15.29 15.87
C ILE A 34 -15.40 -14.62 17.07
N ALA A 35 -15.49 -15.21 18.27
CA ALA A 35 -14.87 -14.65 19.47
C ALA A 35 -13.36 -14.47 19.31
N PHE A 36 -12.65 -15.48 18.78
CA PHE A 36 -11.20 -15.38 18.51
C PHE A 36 -10.87 -14.44 17.35
N SER A 37 -11.70 -14.37 16.30
CA SER A 37 -11.53 -13.41 15.20
C SER A 37 -11.77 -11.96 15.66
N SER A 38 -12.66 -11.76 16.64
CA SER A 38 -12.95 -10.44 17.21
C SER A 38 -11.93 -9.98 18.26
N THR A 39 -11.13 -10.89 18.83
CA THR A 39 -10.01 -10.57 19.73
C THR A 39 -8.65 -10.66 19.03
N ALA A 40 -8.63 -10.63 17.70
CA ALA A 40 -7.40 -10.31 16.99
C ALA A 40 -7.00 -8.88 17.37
N ASN A 41 -6.12 -8.76 18.36
CA ASN A 41 -5.39 -7.54 18.62
C ASN A 41 -4.54 -7.25 17.38
N PHE A 42 -5.12 -6.54 16.42
CA PHE A 42 -4.38 -5.93 15.33
C PHE A 42 -3.48 -4.89 15.96
N THR A 43 -2.25 -5.29 16.33
CA THR A 43 -1.16 -4.33 16.42
C THR A 43 -1.13 -3.60 15.08
N PRO A 44 -1.30 -2.27 15.04
CA PRO A 44 -1.48 -1.51 13.81
C PRO A 44 -0.15 -1.33 13.07
N GLN A 45 0.56 -2.43 12.81
CA GLN A 45 1.76 -2.46 11.97
C GLN A 45 1.46 -2.92 10.53
N ASN A 46 0.22 -3.34 10.24
CA ASN A 46 -0.18 -3.78 8.90
C ASN A 46 -0.85 -2.65 8.13
N VAL A 47 -0.04 -1.92 7.34
CA VAL A 47 -0.45 -1.04 6.23
C VAL A 47 -1.02 -1.82 5.02
N ALA A 48 -1.86 -2.84 5.29
CA ALA A 48 -2.29 -3.83 4.29
C ALA A 48 -3.45 -3.38 3.38
N SER A 49 -3.95 -2.16 3.54
CA SER A 49 -5.03 -1.63 2.70
C SER A 49 -4.64 -0.26 2.18
N ARG A 50 -4.50 -0.14 0.84
CA ARG A 50 -4.29 1.15 0.14
C ARG A 50 -5.27 2.21 0.61
N GLU A 51 -6.52 1.80 0.86
CA GLU A 51 -7.57 2.64 1.45
C GLU A 51 -7.21 3.24 2.83
N PHE A 52 -6.51 2.49 3.70
CA PHE A 52 -6.09 2.99 5.00
C PHE A 52 -4.98 4.05 4.84
N ILE A 53 -4.06 3.81 3.91
CA ILE A 53 -2.97 4.74 3.60
C ILE A 53 -3.56 6.02 3.02
N ASP A 54 -4.41 5.91 1.99
CA ASP A 54 -5.02 7.04 1.30
C ASP A 54 -5.86 7.92 2.22
N ARG A 55 -6.57 7.33 3.20
CA ARG A 55 -7.31 8.09 4.22
C ARG A 55 -6.43 8.69 5.31
N SER A 56 -5.26 8.11 5.56
CA SER A 56 -4.31 8.61 6.56
C SER A 56 -3.38 9.70 6.02
N VAL A 57 -3.39 9.94 4.71
CA VAL A 57 -2.59 11.00 4.07
C VAL A 57 -3.04 12.38 4.55
N PRO A 58 -2.10 13.30 4.83
CA PRO A 58 -2.46 14.69 5.09
C PRO A 58 -3.20 15.30 3.91
N ASN A 59 -4.37 15.87 4.16
CA ASN A 59 -5.20 16.53 3.14
C ASN A 59 -5.51 15.62 1.94
N PRO A 60 -6.25 14.52 2.14
CA PRO A 60 -6.42 13.47 1.15
C PRO A 60 -7.08 13.98 -0.14
N GLU A 61 -8.03 14.92 -0.07
CA GLU A 61 -8.66 15.51 -1.25
C GLU A 61 -7.66 16.29 -2.11
N LEU A 62 -6.77 17.06 -1.46
CA LEU A 62 -5.73 17.80 -2.16
C LEU A 62 -4.73 16.82 -2.79
N CYS A 63 -4.31 15.81 -2.03
CA CYS A 63 -3.36 14.85 -2.52
C CYS A 63 -3.87 14.07 -3.73
N VAL A 64 -5.13 13.63 -3.72
CA VAL A 64 -5.74 12.93 -4.87
C VAL A 64 -5.89 13.86 -6.08
N GLN A 65 -6.19 15.14 -5.87
CA GLN A 65 -6.38 16.11 -6.95
C GLN A 65 -5.06 16.53 -7.62
N PHE A 66 -4.02 16.79 -6.82
CA PHE A 66 -2.78 17.42 -7.30
C PHE A 66 -1.57 16.48 -7.29
N GLY A 67 -1.71 15.27 -6.73
CA GLY A 67 -0.61 14.38 -6.41
C GLY A 67 -0.99 12.90 -6.41
N ALA A 68 -0.29 12.14 -5.56
CA ALA A 68 -0.57 10.77 -5.18
C ALA A 68 -0.15 10.52 -3.72
N SER A 69 -0.92 9.67 -3.04
CA SER A 69 -0.61 9.21 -1.70
C SER A 69 0.72 8.45 -1.67
N ALA A 70 1.50 8.68 -0.62
CA ALA A 70 2.81 8.08 -0.45
C ALA A 70 3.03 7.63 0.99
N MET A 71 3.83 6.58 1.14
CA MET A 71 4.44 6.21 2.42
C MET A 71 5.84 6.79 2.45
N VAL A 72 6.06 7.77 3.31
CA VAL A 72 7.38 8.36 3.52
C VAL A 72 8.11 7.51 4.55
N MET A 73 9.32 7.09 4.20
CA MET A 73 10.14 6.22 5.04
C MET A 73 11.41 6.96 5.45
N ASN A 74 11.58 7.20 6.74
CA ASN A 74 12.81 7.77 7.29
C ASN A 74 13.69 6.62 7.80
N MET A 75 14.79 6.34 7.10
CA MET A 75 15.77 5.31 7.47
C MET A 75 17.20 5.80 7.29
N ARG A 76 18.11 5.28 8.10
CA ARG A 76 19.54 5.52 7.99
C ARG A 76 20.21 4.32 7.33
N VAL A 77 20.98 4.59 6.28
CA VAL A 77 21.83 3.61 5.60
C VAL A 77 23.27 3.87 6.03
N PHE A 78 23.90 2.89 6.66
CA PHE A 78 25.29 2.95 7.10
C PHE A 78 26.16 2.15 6.14
N LEU A 79 27.18 2.81 5.59
CA LEU A 79 28.20 2.20 4.74
C LEU A 79 29.52 2.21 5.50
N THR A 80 30.01 1.05 5.92
CA THR A 80 31.37 0.92 6.46
C THR A 80 32.33 0.71 5.30
N LEU A 81 33.53 1.30 5.36
CA LEU A 81 34.54 1.20 4.28
C LEU A 81 35.65 0.19 4.58
N ASN A 82 35.80 -0.22 5.84
CA ASN A 82 36.76 -1.24 6.25
C ASN A 82 36.32 -1.93 7.56
N PRO A 83 35.80 -3.17 7.52
CA PRO A 83 35.40 -3.91 6.31
C PRO A 83 34.21 -3.25 5.60
N PHE A 84 34.04 -3.51 4.30
CA PHE A 84 32.91 -2.97 3.54
C PHE A 84 31.60 -3.68 3.90
N ASN A 85 30.67 -3.00 4.57
CA ASN A 85 29.35 -3.52 4.93
C ASN A 85 28.27 -2.45 4.81
N VAL A 86 27.03 -2.88 4.60
CA VAL A 86 25.85 -2.03 4.54
C VAL A 86 24.89 -2.44 5.65
N TYR A 87 24.45 -1.49 6.47
CA TYR A 87 23.43 -1.68 7.51
C TYR A 87 22.29 -0.70 7.30
N ILE A 88 21.05 -1.13 7.59
CA ILE A 88 19.85 -0.32 7.46
C ILE A 88 19.17 -0.27 8.83
N SER A 89 18.84 0.92 9.32
CA SER A 89 18.04 1.06 10.55
C SER A 89 16.58 0.70 10.30
N GLN A 90 15.85 0.32 11.34
CA GLN A 90 14.39 0.20 11.26
C GLN A 90 13.79 1.53 10.76
N PRO A 91 13.00 1.53 9.67
CA PRO A 91 12.40 2.76 9.14
C PRO A 91 11.23 3.23 10.01
N GLY A 92 11.17 4.54 10.26
CA GLY A 92 9.91 5.19 10.60
C GLY A 92 9.06 5.35 9.34
N ILE A 93 7.76 5.06 9.43
CA ILE A 93 6.83 5.18 8.30
C ILE A 93 5.80 6.25 8.65
N GLU A 94 5.65 7.23 7.76
CA GLU A 94 4.69 8.31 7.90
C GLU A 94 3.86 8.45 6.61
N PRO A 95 2.58 8.80 6.71
CA PRO A 95 1.78 9.08 5.54
C PRO A 95 2.17 10.44 4.95
N GLY A 96 2.31 10.50 3.64
CA GLY A 96 2.64 11.72 2.92
C GLY A 96 1.99 11.77 1.55
N CYS A 97 2.33 12.80 0.80
CA CYS A 97 1.80 13.03 -0.53
C CYS A 97 2.92 13.50 -1.46
N VAL A 98 2.97 12.93 -2.66
CA VAL A 98 3.84 13.40 -3.74
C VAL A 98 2.99 14.22 -4.72
N ILE A 99 3.34 15.49 -4.89
CA ILE A 99 2.68 16.39 -5.85
C ILE A 99 3.15 16.05 -7.26
N ARG A 100 2.31 16.25 -8.27
CA ARG A 100 2.69 16.10 -9.67
C ARG A 100 3.49 17.33 -10.15
N ARG A 101 4.44 17.13 -11.07
CA ARG A 101 5.30 18.20 -11.61
C ARG A 101 4.56 19.38 -12.25
N ASN A 102 3.30 19.22 -12.63
CA ASN A 102 2.47 20.29 -13.20
C ASN A 102 1.64 21.05 -12.15
N ASN A 103 1.60 20.57 -10.89
CA ASN A 103 0.69 21.07 -9.86
C ASN A 103 1.38 21.73 -8.65
N TRP A 104 2.69 21.93 -8.65
CA TRP A 104 3.45 22.55 -7.53
C TRP A 104 3.05 23.99 -7.21
N ALA A 105 2.37 24.69 -8.12
CA ALA A 105 1.85 26.05 -7.87
C ALA A 105 0.95 26.11 -6.62
N ILE A 106 0.33 24.98 -6.21
CA ILE A 106 -0.43 24.91 -4.96
C ILE A 106 0.43 25.18 -3.72
N LEU A 107 1.69 24.75 -3.73
CA LEU A 107 2.63 24.93 -2.61
C LEU A 107 3.11 26.39 -2.54
N GLU A 108 3.34 27.03 -3.69
CA GLU A 108 3.67 28.46 -3.76
C GLU A 108 2.51 29.36 -3.34
N GLN A 109 1.29 29.06 -3.81
CA GLN A 109 0.09 29.83 -3.46
C GLN A 109 -0.16 29.81 -1.94
N ARG A 110 0.17 28.68 -1.29
CA ARG A 110 0.10 28.51 0.16
C ARG A 110 1.34 29.01 0.90
N LYS A 111 2.33 29.55 0.18
CA LYS A 111 3.60 30.07 0.71
C LYS A 111 4.42 29.03 1.48
N LEU A 112 4.30 27.76 1.10
CA LEU A 112 5.04 26.66 1.73
C LEU A 112 6.40 26.43 1.09
N VAL A 113 6.57 26.90 -0.14
CA VAL A 113 7.83 26.96 -0.87
C VAL A 113 7.99 28.36 -1.46
N ASN A 114 9.24 28.80 -1.59
CA ASN A 114 9.57 30.06 -2.25
C ASN A 114 10.00 29.83 -3.71
N ASN A 115 10.04 30.92 -4.50
CA ASN A 115 10.40 30.87 -5.92
C ASN A 115 11.79 30.26 -6.19
N GLU A 116 12.74 30.42 -5.26
CA GLU A 116 14.09 29.89 -5.39
C GLU A 116 14.12 28.38 -5.19
N GLN A 117 13.46 27.87 -4.14
CA GLN A 117 13.29 26.44 -3.88
C GLN A 117 12.60 25.74 -5.05
N VAL A 118 11.56 26.36 -5.59
CA VAL A 118 10.85 25.86 -6.77
C VAL A 118 11.76 25.78 -7.98
N ARG A 119 12.49 26.87 -8.28
CA ARG A 119 13.40 26.91 -9.41
C ARG A 119 14.49 25.84 -9.30
N ASP A 120 15.09 25.72 -8.12
CA ASP A 120 16.19 24.79 -7.87
C ASP A 120 15.72 23.33 -7.93
N CYS A 121 14.53 23.04 -7.41
CA CYS A 121 13.93 21.72 -7.53
C CYS A 121 13.57 21.38 -8.99
N LYS A 122 12.92 22.32 -9.69
CA LYS A 122 12.50 22.15 -11.09
C LYS A 122 13.68 21.92 -12.04
N ASN A 123 14.80 22.60 -11.84
CA ASN A 123 15.99 22.47 -12.68
C ASN A 123 16.57 21.05 -12.69
N ARG A 124 16.20 20.20 -11.72
CA ARG A 124 16.68 18.82 -11.59
C ARG A 124 15.68 17.76 -12.05
N MET A 125 14.58 18.17 -12.71
CA MET A 125 13.46 17.27 -13.05
C MET A 125 12.87 16.57 -11.81
N ASN A 126 12.93 17.25 -10.66
CA ASN A 126 12.40 16.76 -9.39
C ASN A 126 10.97 17.26 -9.16
N THR A 127 10.35 16.72 -8.13
CA THR A 127 9.02 17.08 -7.65
C THR A 127 9.02 17.33 -6.16
N PHE A 128 7.87 17.69 -5.60
CA PHE A 128 7.70 17.93 -4.17
C PHE A 128 6.91 16.82 -3.49
N GLY A 129 7.47 16.31 -2.40
CA GLY A 129 6.76 15.49 -1.43
C GLY A 129 6.48 16.29 -0.17
N TYR A 130 5.41 15.94 0.56
CA TYR A 130 5.19 16.48 1.90
C TYR A 130 4.60 15.46 2.87
N THR A 131 4.92 15.65 4.15
CA THR A 131 4.29 14.98 5.29
C THR A 131 3.65 16.03 6.21
N GLY A 132 2.68 15.61 7.02
CA GLY A 132 1.93 16.53 7.89
C GLY A 132 0.91 17.40 7.14
N ASN A 133 0.02 18.05 7.90
CA ASN A 133 -1.07 18.84 7.33
C ASN A 133 -0.53 20.09 6.64
N ILE A 134 -0.95 20.32 5.40
CA ILE A 134 -0.53 21.45 4.57
C ILE A 134 -0.87 22.83 5.18
N ASN A 135 -1.79 22.86 6.14
CA ASN A 135 -2.22 24.09 6.83
C ASN A 135 -1.50 24.30 8.17
N ASP A 136 -0.84 23.28 8.72
CA ASP A 136 -0.26 23.27 10.07
C ASP A 136 1.26 23.01 9.99
N GLU A 137 1.96 23.72 9.11
CA GLU A 137 3.42 23.62 8.90
C GLU A 137 3.89 22.22 8.46
N PRO A 138 3.60 21.81 7.21
CA PRO A 138 4.07 20.53 6.68
C PRO A 138 5.59 20.51 6.49
N GLU A 139 6.18 19.31 6.54
CA GLU A 139 7.54 19.09 6.06
C GLU A 139 7.49 18.89 4.55
N ILE A 140 8.27 19.68 3.79
CA ILE A 140 8.29 19.64 2.32
C ILE A 140 9.69 19.32 1.83
N ASP A 141 9.78 18.29 1.00
CA ASP A 141 11.01 17.82 0.40
C ASP A 141 10.97 17.91 -1.12
N CYS A 142 12.06 18.39 -1.71
CA CYS A 142 12.32 18.23 -3.13
C CYS A 142 12.85 16.81 -3.38
N ILE A 143 12.03 15.96 -3.99
CA ILE A 143 12.30 14.55 -4.22
C ILE A 143 12.46 14.27 -5.71
N TYR A 144 13.31 13.30 -6.05
CA TYR A 144 13.54 12.92 -7.44
C TYR A 144 12.81 11.60 -7.75
N GLN A 145 12.17 11.53 -8.92
CA GLN A 145 11.63 10.28 -9.41
C GLN A 145 12.77 9.48 -10.05
N ASN A 146 12.97 8.24 -9.59
CA ASN A 146 13.96 7.36 -10.19
C ASN A 146 13.36 6.67 -11.43
N ASP A 147 13.23 7.41 -12.53
CA ASP A 147 12.71 6.91 -13.81
C ASP A 147 13.72 6.06 -14.60
N SER A 148 14.95 5.94 -14.09
CA SER A 148 16.11 5.43 -14.84
C SER A 148 16.88 4.29 -14.15
N ALA A 149 16.47 3.85 -12.96
CA ALA A 149 16.76 2.51 -12.50
C ALA A 149 15.94 1.54 -13.37
N GLN A 150 16.48 1.24 -14.56
CA GLN A 150 15.97 0.29 -15.54
C GLN A 150 15.11 -0.75 -14.85
N ASN A 151 13.79 -0.67 -15.06
CA ASN A 151 12.91 -1.76 -14.72
C ASN A 151 13.41 -2.95 -15.55
N LEU A 152 14.27 -3.79 -14.97
CA LEU A 152 14.90 -4.91 -15.68
C LEU A 152 13.83 -5.92 -16.15
N PHE A 153 12.61 -5.80 -15.62
CA PHE A 153 11.41 -6.51 -16.04
C PHE A 153 10.77 -5.96 -17.32
N LEU A 154 10.83 -4.64 -17.58
CA LEU A 154 10.19 -4.01 -18.74
C LEU A 154 11.11 -3.92 -19.97
N LYS A 155 12.40 -4.24 -19.82
CA LYS A 155 13.42 -4.08 -20.86
C LYS A 155 13.12 -4.87 -22.15
N ASN A 156 12.18 -5.83 -22.11
CA ASN A 156 11.79 -6.66 -23.25
C ASN A 156 10.31 -6.56 -23.67
N GLN A 157 9.48 -5.71 -23.07
CA GLN A 157 8.02 -5.73 -23.33
C GLN A 157 7.47 -4.56 -24.11
N LEU A 158 8.21 -3.47 -24.31
CA LEU A 158 7.68 -2.29 -24.98
C LEU A 158 8.59 -1.91 -26.14
N GLY A 159 8.10 -2.13 -27.36
CA GLY A 159 8.73 -1.65 -28.59
C GLY A 159 8.80 -0.12 -28.65
N PRO A 160 9.56 0.44 -29.60
CA PRO A 160 9.82 1.88 -29.67
C PRO A 160 8.51 2.66 -29.87
N GLY A 161 8.11 3.45 -28.85
CA GLY A 161 6.97 4.37 -28.97
C GLY A 161 6.12 4.60 -27.71
N PHE A 162 6.31 3.86 -26.62
CA PHE A 162 5.52 4.09 -25.40
C PHE A 162 6.21 5.09 -24.45
N ALA A 163 5.88 6.37 -24.61
CA ALA A 163 6.03 7.32 -23.50
C ALA A 163 4.91 7.03 -22.47
N PRO A 164 5.21 6.94 -21.16
CA PRO A 164 4.18 6.87 -20.13
C PRO A 164 3.20 8.04 -20.28
N PRO A 165 1.89 7.84 -20.02
CA PRO A 165 0.94 8.94 -20.07
C PRO A 165 1.33 10.03 -19.06
N GLU A 166 1.18 11.29 -19.45
CA GLU A 166 1.60 12.50 -18.70
C GLU A 166 1.01 12.55 -17.28
N ASN A 167 -0.14 11.90 -17.06
CA ASN A 167 -0.75 11.69 -15.74
C ASN A 167 0.05 10.77 -14.80
N ASN A 168 1.21 10.27 -15.21
CA ASN A 168 2.12 9.48 -14.38
C ASN A 168 3.48 10.18 -14.20
N ASP A 169 3.61 11.44 -14.63
CA ASP A 169 4.84 12.20 -14.44
C ASP A 169 4.78 12.86 -13.05
N PHE A 170 5.50 12.27 -12.09
CA PHE A 170 5.52 12.68 -10.70
C PHE A 170 6.71 13.58 -10.39
#